data_AF-A2T7S5-F1
#
_entry.id   AF-A2T7S5-F1
#
_cell.length_a   1.000
_cell.length_b   1.000
_cell.length_c   1.000
_cell.angle_alpha   90.00
_cell.angle_beta   90.00
_cell.angle_gamma   90.00
#
_symmetry.space_group_name_H-M   'P 1'
#
loop_
_entity.id
_entity.type
_entity.pdbx_description
1 polymer ?
#
loop_
_entity_poly.entity_id
_entity_poly.type
_entity_poly.pdbx_seq_one_letter_code
_entity_poly.pdbx_strand_id
1 'polypeptide(L)' 'DLDIEDEMKAQMNCFYLKALDGFVMVLTDDGDMIYISDNVNKYMGLTQFELTGHSVFDFTHPCDHEEMREMLTHRN' A
#
# COMPACT_ATOMS: atom_id res chain seq x y z
N ASP A 1 17.20 0.00 -25.94
CA ASP A 1 17.35 -1.18 -25.06
C ASP A 1 16.33 -1.09 -23.95
N LEU A 2 15.26 -1.89 -24.04
CA LEU A 2 14.16 -1.93 -23.06
C LEU A 2 14.67 -2.24 -21.64
N ASP A 3 15.77 -2.98 -21.52
CA ASP A 3 16.42 -3.32 -20.26
C ASP A 3 16.92 -2.08 -19.48
N ILE A 4 17.36 -1.02 -20.17
CA ILE A 4 17.85 0.20 -19.52
C ILE A 4 16.69 1.00 -18.92
N GLU A 5 15.54 1.06 -19.59
CA GLU A 5 14.37 1.79 -19.11
C GLU A 5 13.75 1.13 -17.87
N ASP A 6 13.71 -0.21 -17.84
CA ASP A 6 13.20 -0.96 -16.69
C ASP A 6 14.14 -0.87 -15.47
N GLU A 7 15.46 -0.90 -15.68
CA GLU A 7 16.44 -0.65 -14.61
C GLU A 7 16.28 0.76 -14.02
N MET A 8 16.12 1.77 -14.87
CA MET A 8 15.91 3.15 -14.42
C MET A 8 14.60 3.30 -13.64
N LYS A 9 13.51 2.65 -14.07
CA LYS A 9 12.24 2.63 -13.33
C LYS A 9 12.38 1.97 -11.96
N ALA A 10 13.04 0.82 -11.89
CA ALA A 10 13.27 0.13 -10.63
C ALA A 10 14.07 0.99 -9.65
N GLN A 11 15.12 1.66 -10.14
CA GLN A 11 15.93 2.57 -9.33
C GLN A 11 15.13 3.79 -8.85
N MET A 12 14.29 4.34 -9.73
CA MET A 12 13.47 5.50 -9.40
C MET A 12 12.35 5.16 -8.39
N ASN A 13 11.70 4.00 -8.52
CA ASN A 13 10.75 3.48 -7.53
C ASN A 13 11.41 3.33 -6.14
N CYS A 14 12.64 2.83 -6.11
CA CYS A 14 13.42 2.72 -4.87
C CYS A 14 13.66 4.10 -4.22
N PHE A 15 13.98 5.13 -5.00
CA PHE A 15 14.16 6.48 -4.48
C PHE A 15 12.87 7.11 -3.98
N TYR A 16 11.74 6.94 -4.69
CA TYR A 16 10.45 7.46 -4.24
C TYR A 16 10.02 6.85 -2.91
N LEU A 17 10.13 5.53 -2.77
CA LEU A 17 9.77 4.85 -1.52
C LEU A 17 10.70 5.22 -0.35
N LYS A 18 11.99 5.47 -0.63
CA LYS A 18 12.93 5.98 0.37
C LYS A 18 12.62 7.41 0.80
N ALA A 19 12.23 8.27 -0.14
CA ALA A 19 11.88 9.65 0.17
C ALA A 19 10.55 9.77 0.92
N LEU A 20 9.61 8.84 0.70
CA LEU A 20 8.32 8.78 1.39
C LEU A 20 8.44 8.44 2.88
N ASP A 21 9.50 7.75 3.29
CA ASP A 21 9.66 7.16 4.65
C ASP A 21 8.43 6.35 5.09
N GLY A 22 7.85 5.62 4.14
CA GLY A 22 6.66 4.81 4.32
C GLY A 22 6.49 3.80 3.20
N PHE A 23 5.27 3.32 3.03
CA PHE A 23 4.87 2.45 1.93
C PHE A 23 3.60 3.01 1.27
N VAL A 24 3.33 2.57 0.05
CA VAL A 24 2.14 2.95 -0.70
C VAL A 24 1.13 1.80 -0.63
N MET A 25 -0.14 2.15 -0.44
CA MET A 25 -1.26 1.21 -0.45
C MET A 25 -2.38 1.81 -1.30
N VAL A 26 -3.07 0.97 -2.06
CA VAL A 26 -4.28 1.31 -2.80
C VAL A 26 -5.39 0.38 -2.34
N LEU A 27 -6.53 0.99 -2.00
CA LEU A 27 -7.71 0.33 -1.47
C LEU A 27 -8.88 0.46 -2.46
N THR A 28 -9.78 -0.51 -2.46
CA THR A 28 -11.13 -0.33 -3.01
C THR A 28 -11.98 0.55 -2.08
N ASP A 29 -13.16 0.95 -2.54
CA ASP A 29 -14.20 1.59 -1.73
C ASP A 29 -14.67 0.70 -0.57
N ASP A 30 -14.66 -0.61 -0.74
CA ASP A 30 -14.93 -1.60 0.30
C ASP A 30 -13.74 -1.83 1.26
N GLY A 31 -12.56 -1.25 0.96
CA GLY A 31 -11.35 -1.34 1.79
C GLY A 31 -10.45 -2.53 1.50
N ASP A 32 -10.64 -3.21 0.37
CA ASP A 32 -9.76 -4.31 -0.05
C ASP A 32 -8.43 -3.77 -0.59
N MET A 33 -7.32 -4.36 -0.15
CA MET A 33 -5.97 -3.98 -0.57
C MET A 33 -5.64 -4.55 -1.95
N ILE A 34 -5.74 -3.71 -2.99
CA ILE A 34 -5.49 -4.11 -4.39
C ILE A 34 -4.05 -3.87 -4.84
N TYR A 35 -3.31 -3.00 -4.13
CA TYR A 35 -1.89 -2.81 -4.35
C TYR A 35 -1.22 -2.36 -3.06
N ILE A 36 -0.02 -2.88 -2.80
CA ILE A 36 0.84 -2.50 -1.68
C ILE A 36 2.28 -2.49 -2.20
N SER A 37 3.09 -1.50 -1.83
CA SER A 37 4.50 -1.49 -2.26
C SER A 37 5.34 -2.54 -1.53
N ASP A 38 6.34 -3.09 -2.22
CA ASP A 38 7.15 -4.22 -1.75
C ASP A 38 7.90 -3.96 -0.43
N ASN A 39 8.09 -2.68 -0.06
CA ASN A 39 8.77 -2.28 1.18
C ASN A 39 7.87 -2.28 2.42
N VAL A 40 6.59 -2.67 2.32
CA VAL A 40 5.65 -2.75 3.45
C VAL A 40 6.18 -3.60 4.61
N ASN A 41 6.96 -4.64 4.30
CA ASN A 41 7.55 -5.54 5.30
C ASN A 41 8.45 -4.82 6.30
N LYS A 42 9.05 -3.68 5.92
CA LYS A 42 9.90 -2.89 6.81
C LYS A 42 9.11 -2.18 7.91
N TYR A 43 7.82 -1.92 7.66
CA TYR A 43 6.95 -1.15 8.55
C TYR A 43 5.97 -2.04 9.31
N MET A 44 5.40 -3.05 8.63
CA MET A 44 4.38 -3.92 9.22
C MET A 44 4.88 -5.32 9.59
N GLY A 45 6.08 -5.73 9.12
CA GLY A 45 6.60 -7.08 9.31
C GLY A 45 5.91 -8.15 8.44
N LEU A 46 4.94 -7.77 7.62
CA LEU A 46 4.19 -8.62 6.70
C LEU A 46 4.62 -8.38 5.26
N THR A 47 4.52 -9.42 4.43
CA THR A 47 4.84 -9.31 3.00
C THR A 47 3.66 -8.75 2.21
N GLN A 48 3.96 -8.19 1.03
CA GLN A 48 2.93 -7.75 0.07
C GLN A 48 1.95 -8.90 -0.25
N PHE A 49 2.46 -10.13 -0.40
CA PHE A 49 1.64 -11.30 -0.69
C PHE A 49 0.64 -11.63 0.42
N GLU A 50 1.03 -11.48 1.69
CA GLU A 50 0.14 -11.75 2.84
C GLU A 50 -0.97 -10.70 3.00
N LEU A 51 -0.76 -9.50 2.48
CA LEU A 51 -1.69 -8.39 2.64
C LEU A 51 -2.60 -8.19 1.41
N THR A 52 -2.11 -8.49 0.21
CA THR A 52 -2.84 -8.21 -1.04
C THR A 52 -4.10 -9.08 -1.14
N GLY A 53 -5.23 -8.45 -1.45
CA GLY A 53 -6.53 -9.10 -1.55
C GLY A 53 -7.27 -9.26 -0.22
N HIS A 54 -6.66 -8.87 0.90
CA HIS A 54 -7.33 -8.81 2.18
C HIS A 54 -7.91 -7.42 2.45
N SER A 55 -8.85 -7.34 3.39
CA SER A 55 -9.43 -6.08 3.81
C SER A 55 -8.47 -5.35 4.76
N VAL A 56 -8.31 -4.03 4.59
CA VAL A 56 -7.51 -3.19 5.50
C VAL A 56 -8.00 -3.27 6.95
N PHE A 57 -9.29 -3.59 7.15
CA PHE A 57 -9.89 -3.76 8.46
C PHE A 57 -9.36 -4.98 9.24
N ASP A 58 -8.77 -5.97 8.56
CA ASP A 58 -8.18 -7.15 9.21
C ASP A 58 -6.86 -6.82 9.93
N PHE A 59 -6.20 -5.72 9.54
CA PHE A 59 -4.87 -5.33 10.01
C PHE A 59 -4.87 -4.04 10.83
N THR A 60 -6.03 -3.42 10.99
CA THR A 60 -6.20 -2.15 11.70
C THR A 60 -7.01 -2.35 12.97
N HIS A 61 -6.76 -1.50 13.97
CA HIS A 61 -7.40 -1.65 15.26
C HIS A 61 -8.91 -1.36 15.16
N PRO A 62 -9.80 -2.14 15.81
CA PRO A 62 -11.25 -1.98 15.68
C PRO A 62 -11.78 -0.59 16.06
N CYS A 63 -11.09 0.14 16.94
CA CYS A 63 -11.47 1.51 17.29
C CYS A 63 -11.32 2.51 16.13
N ASP A 64 -10.48 2.21 15.15
CA ASP A 64 -10.18 3.12 14.03
C ASP A 64 -11.04 2.79 12.79
N HIS A 65 -11.83 1.70 12.85
CA HIS A 65 -12.60 1.20 11.71
C HIS A 65 -13.71 2.16 11.27
N GLU A 66 -14.33 2.88 12.20
CA GLU A 66 -15.37 3.86 11.87
C GLU A 66 -14.78 5.02 11.06
N GLU A 67 -13.70 5.63 11.57
CA GLU A 67 -12.99 6.72 10.89
C GLU A 67 -12.47 6.29 9.51
N MET A 68 -11.85 5.12 9.39
CA MET A 68 -11.37 4.64 8.10
C MET A 68 -12.49 4.39 7.09
N ARG A 69 -13.66 3.89 7.51
CA ARG A 69 -14.81 3.73 6.61
C ARG A 69 -15.28 5.08 6.08
N GLU A 70 -15.34 6.10 6.92
CA GLU A 70 -15.71 7.45 6.50
C GLU A 70 -14.72 8.02 5.47
N MET A 71 -13.43 7.72 5.60
CA MET A 71 -12.41 8.14 4.64
C MET A 71 -12.51 7.42 3.28
N LEU A 72 -12.97 6.17 3.26
CA LEU A 72 -13.15 5.37 2.05
C LEU A 72 -14.42 5.73 1.28
N THR A 73 -15.51 6.04 2.00
CA THR A 73 -16.74 6.53 1.38
C THR A 73 -16.54 7.96 0.89
N HIS A 74 -16.16 8.13 -0.37
CA HIS A 74 -16.03 9.43 -1.00
C HIS A 74 -17.31 10.27 -0.77
N ARG A 75 -17.18 11.37 -0.01
CA ARG A 75 -18.15 12.47 0.03
C ARG A 75 -18.17 13.12 -1.35
N ASN A 76 -19.11 12.72 -2.20
CA ASN A 76 -19.57 13.54 -3.33
C ASN A 76 -20.65 14.50 -2.86
#